data_AF-A0A830BY34-F1
#
_entry.id   AF-A0A830BY34-F1
#
_cell.length_a   1.000
_cell.length_b   1.000
_cell.length_c   1.000
_cell.angle_alpha   90.00
_cell.angle_beta   90.00
_cell.angle_gamma   90.00
#
_symmetry.space_group_name_H-M   'P 1'
#
loop_
_entity.id
_entity.type
_entity.pdbx_description
1 polymer ?
#
loop_
_entity_poly.entity_id
_entity_poly.type
_entity_poly.pdbx_seq_one_letter_code
_entity_poly.pdbx_strand_id
1 'polypeptide(L)'
;MFVITQAFAGHLGDLELAGMSIASNVIMGFDFGLMLGMASALETLCGQAYGAKKYYMLGVYLQRSWIVLFLCCLIMLPALIFAAPVLKLLGQPDDVAELSGVVSLCFIPLHFSFAFQFPLQRFLQSQLKNSIIAWVNLGALLVHVILSWLVVYRLRLGVVG
;
A
#
# COMPACT_ATOMS: atom_id res chain seq x y z
N MET A 1 4.01 7.47 4.13
CA MET A 1 3.61 8.13 2.86
C MET A 1 2.18 8.64 2.92
N PHE A 2 1.19 7.85 3.39
CA PHE A 2 -0.20 8.31 3.47
C PHE A 2 -0.43 9.62 4.22
N VAL A 3 0.24 9.85 5.35
CA VAL A 3 0.15 11.13 6.10
C VAL A 3 0.58 12.32 5.25
N ILE A 4 1.61 12.16 4.41
CA ILE A 4 2.08 13.22 3.51
C ILE A 4 1.00 13.49 2.47
N THR A 5 0.50 12.45 1.80
CA THR A 5 -0.57 12.58 0.80
C THR A 5 -1.82 13.22 1.39
N GLN A 6 -2.23 12.85 2.60
CA GLN A 6 -3.34 13.48 3.32
C GLN A 6 -3.06 14.96 3.64
N ALA A 7 -1.84 15.30 4.05
CA ALA A 7 -1.47 16.69 4.30
C ALA A 7 -1.58 17.55 3.03
N PHE A 8 -1.15 17.04 1.87
CA PHE A 8 -1.34 17.74 0.59
C PHE A 8 -2.84 17.86 0.23
N ALA A 9 -3.62 16.78 0.38
CA ALA A 9 -5.06 16.80 0.14
C ALA A 9 -5.79 17.80 1.05
N GLY A 10 -5.39 17.94 2.31
CA GLY A 10 -5.96 18.93 3.24
C GLY A 10 -5.73 20.38 2.85
N HIS A 11 -4.71 20.67 2.04
CA HIS A 11 -4.53 22.02 1.48
C HIS A 11 -5.40 22.27 0.25
N LEU A 12 -6.01 21.24 -0.33
CA LEU A 12 -6.94 21.38 -1.45
C LEU A 12 -8.37 21.66 -0.96
N GLY A 13 -8.78 21.04 0.14
CA GLY A 13 -10.07 21.28 0.78
C GLY A 13 -10.46 20.19 1.77
N ASP A 14 -11.56 20.44 2.51
CA ASP A 14 -12.07 19.51 3.53
C ASP A 14 -12.64 18.23 2.89
N LEU A 15 -13.28 18.35 1.72
CA LEU A 15 -13.83 17.21 0.98
C LEU A 15 -12.71 16.30 0.46
N GLU A 16 -11.66 16.91 -0.11
CA GLU A 16 -10.45 16.25 -0.58
C GLU A 16 -9.75 15.49 0.54
N LEU A 17 -9.59 16.13 1.69
CA LEU A 17 -9.04 15.49 2.88
C LEU A 17 -9.90 14.31 3.34
N ALA A 18 -11.22 14.47 3.40
CA ALA A 18 -12.14 13.44 3.84
C ALA A 18 -12.09 12.22 2.91
N GLY A 19 -12.21 12.44 1.60
CA GLY A 19 -12.16 11.38 0.60
C GLY A 19 -10.81 10.64 0.60
N MET A 20 -9.71 11.40 0.66
CA MET A 20 -8.36 10.84 0.75
C MET A 20 -8.16 10.03 2.05
N SER A 21 -8.66 10.54 3.18
CA SER A 21 -8.54 9.89 4.48
C SER A 21 -9.28 8.56 4.53
N ILE A 22 -10.52 8.50 4.04
CA ILE A 22 -11.29 7.25 3.98
C ILE A 22 -10.59 6.25 3.06
N ALA A 23 -10.18 6.67 1.86
CA ALA A 23 -9.50 5.78 0.92
C ALA A 23 -8.19 5.23 1.49
N SER A 24 -7.36 6.04 2.15
CA SER A 24 -6.08 5.58 2.67
C SER A 24 -6.19 4.81 4.00
N ASN A 25 -7.05 5.25 4.92
CA ASN A 25 -7.09 4.69 6.27
C ASN A 25 -8.06 3.50 6.37
N VAL A 26 -9.18 3.55 5.66
CA VAL A 26 -10.20 2.49 5.72
C VAL A 26 -9.92 1.45 4.64
N ILE A 27 -9.95 1.86 3.37
CA ILE A 27 -9.84 0.92 2.25
C ILE A 27 -8.42 0.34 2.18
N MET A 28 -7.41 1.21 2.05
CA MET A 28 -6.02 0.76 2.01
C MET A 28 -5.53 0.26 3.37
N GLY A 29 -6.12 0.69 4.49
CA GLY A 29 -5.79 0.15 5.81
C GLY A 29 -6.18 -1.31 5.95
N PHE A 30 -7.38 -1.68 5.50
CA PHE A 30 -7.82 -3.08 5.45
C PHE A 30 -6.93 -3.92 4.54
N ASP A 31 -6.67 -3.43 3.33
CA ASP A 31 -5.79 -4.09 2.35
C ASP A 31 -4.37 -4.30 2.90
N PHE A 32 -3.76 -3.23 3.41
CA PHE A 32 -2.44 -3.27 4.02
C PHE A 32 -2.36 -4.28 5.16
N GLY A 33 -3.36 -4.28 6.07
CA GLY A 33 -3.41 -5.19 7.20
C GLY A 33 -3.44 -6.67 6.77
N LEU A 34 -4.31 -7.00 5.81
CA LEU A 34 -4.45 -8.36 5.31
C LEU A 34 -3.18 -8.82 4.58
N MET A 35 -2.67 -7.99 3.66
CA MET A 35 -1.48 -8.28 2.86
C MET A 35 -0.23 -8.42 3.71
N LEU A 36 -0.03 -7.52 4.68
CA LEU A 36 1.08 -7.58 5.63
C LEU A 36 0.98 -8.81 6.54
N GLY A 37 -0.23 -9.14 6.97
CA GLY A 37 -0.52 -10.32 7.79
C GLY A 37 -0.10 -11.61 7.10
N MET A 38 -0.49 -11.80 5.84
CA MET A 38 -0.07 -12.98 5.06
C MET A 38 1.45 -13.00 4.80
N ALA A 39 2.05 -11.84 4.50
CA ALA A 39 3.49 -11.75 4.31
C ALA A 39 4.28 -12.10 5.58
N SER A 40 3.72 -11.91 6.78
CA SER A 40 4.41 -12.19 8.04
C SER A 40 4.80 -13.66 8.21
N ALA A 41 4.04 -14.60 7.61
CA ALA A 41 4.39 -16.02 7.61
C ALA A 41 5.75 -16.27 6.94
N LEU A 42 6.13 -15.44 5.96
CA LEU A 42 7.43 -15.52 5.29
C LEU A 42 8.58 -15.18 6.23
N GLU A 43 8.37 -14.29 7.20
CA GLU A 43 9.40 -13.95 8.19
C GLU A 43 9.79 -15.17 9.03
N THR A 44 8.80 -15.95 9.49
CA THR A 44 9.05 -17.21 10.19
C THR A 44 9.74 -18.23 9.29
N LEU A 45 9.20 -18.49 8.10
CA LEU A 45 9.76 -19.49 7.18
C LEU A 45 11.20 -19.17 6.74
N CYS A 46 11.44 -17.92 6.34
CA CYS A 46 12.77 -17.45 5.95
C CYS A 46 13.72 -17.39 7.15
N GLY A 47 13.25 -16.96 8.34
CA GLY A 47 14.06 -16.93 9.56
C GLY A 47 14.55 -18.34 9.96
N GLN A 48 13.65 -19.33 9.94
CA GLN A 48 14.01 -20.72 10.21
C GLN A 48 14.98 -21.28 9.15
N ALA A 49 14.73 -21.02 7.87
CA ALA A 49 15.62 -21.47 6.79
C ALA A 49 16.99 -20.79 6.84
N TYR A 50 17.05 -19.50 7.18
CA TYR A 50 18.28 -18.75 7.33
C TYR A 50 19.11 -19.28 8.51
N GLY A 51 18.47 -19.51 9.66
CA GLY A 51 19.11 -20.12 10.83
C GLY A 51 19.63 -21.54 10.55
N ALA A 52 18.89 -22.32 9.75
CA ALA A 52 19.29 -23.65 9.29
C ALA A 52 20.30 -23.63 8.11
N LYS A 53 20.81 -22.45 7.71
CA LYS A 53 21.73 -22.24 6.57
C LYS A 53 21.20 -22.73 5.21
N LYS A 54 19.88 -22.87 5.05
CA LYS A 54 19.21 -23.26 3.80
C LYS A 54 18.90 -22.05 2.93
N TYR A 55 19.93 -21.32 2.51
CA TYR A 55 19.76 -20.03 1.83
C TYR A 55 18.94 -20.10 0.52
N TYR A 56 19.06 -21.20 -0.22
CA TYR A 56 18.25 -21.44 -1.42
C TYR A 56 16.74 -21.40 -1.14
N MET A 57 16.30 -21.89 0.02
CA MET A 57 14.88 -21.94 0.38
C MET A 57 14.27 -20.56 0.59
N LEU A 58 15.07 -19.55 0.96
CA LEU A 58 14.56 -18.18 1.11
C LEU A 58 14.00 -17.65 -0.21
N GLY A 59 14.70 -17.91 -1.33
CA GLY A 59 14.25 -17.53 -2.67
C GLY A 59 12.98 -18.28 -3.08
N VAL A 60 12.90 -19.57 -2.77
CA VAL A 60 11.72 -20.39 -3.02
C VAL A 60 10.51 -19.87 -2.24
N TYR A 61 10.69 -19.54 -0.96
CA TYR A 61 9.60 -18.99 -0.15
C TYR A 61 9.17 -17.60 -0.62
N LEU A 62 10.11 -16.75 -1.03
CA LEU A 62 9.81 -15.44 -1.60
C LEU A 62 8.92 -15.56 -2.85
N GLN A 63 9.32 -16.40 -3.81
CA GLN A 63 8.55 -16.60 -5.05
C GLN A 63 7.16 -17.17 -4.79
N ARG A 64 7.05 -18.16 -3.88
CA ARG A 64 5.75 -18.71 -3.47
C ARG A 64 4.87 -17.65 -2.82
N SER A 65 5.45 -16.82 -1.97
CA SER A 65 4.73 -15.71 -1.32
C SER A 65 4.23 -14.70 -2.35
N TRP A 66 5.02 -14.34 -3.37
CA TRP A 66 4.56 -13.47 -4.45
C TRP A 66 3.35 -14.04 -5.19
N ILE A 67 3.36 -15.33 -5.52
CA ILE A 67 2.21 -15.98 -6.19
C ILE A 67 0.96 -15.89 -5.31
N VAL A 68 1.07 -16.25 -4.03
CA VAL A 68 -0.07 -16.25 -3.09
C VAL A 68 -0.61 -14.83 -2.88
N LEU A 69 0.27 -13.86 -2.64
CA LEU A 69 -0.15 -12.48 -2.40
C LEU A 69 -0.73 -11.83 -3.66
N PHE A 70 -0.18 -12.12 -4.84
CA PHE A 70 -0.73 -11.62 -6.10
C PHE A 70 -2.14 -12.17 -6.36
N LEU A 71 -2.37 -13.46 -6.08
CA LEU A 71 -3.72 -14.04 -6.13
C LEU A 71 -4.67 -13.38 -5.12
N CYS A 72 -4.18 -13.06 -3.92
CA CYS A 72 -5.00 -12.35 -2.94
C CYS A 72 -5.34 -10.93 -3.41
N CYS A 73 -4.40 -10.20 -4.03
CA CYS A 73 -4.70 -8.91 -4.65
C CYS A 73 -5.84 -9.02 -5.67
N LEU A 74 -5.83 -10.04 -6.53
CA LEU A 74 -6.92 -10.25 -7.50
C LEU A 74 -8.27 -10.47 -6.82
N ILE A 75 -8.30 -11.20 -5.70
CA ILE A 75 -9.52 -11.45 -4.91
C ILE A 75 -10.00 -10.16 -4.22
N MET A 76 -9.07 -9.31 -3.77
CA MET A 76 -9.37 -8.06 -3.07
C MET A 76 -9.69 -6.89 -4.01
N LEU A 77 -9.29 -6.96 -5.28
CA LEU A 77 -9.47 -5.90 -6.27
C LEU A 77 -10.91 -5.35 -6.35
N PRO A 78 -11.98 -6.18 -6.31
CA PRO A 78 -13.35 -5.66 -6.31
C PRO A 78 -13.65 -4.72 -5.13
N ALA A 79 -13.01 -4.91 -3.97
CA ALA A 79 -13.22 -4.03 -2.81
C ALA A 79 -12.73 -2.59 -3.08
N LEU A 80 -11.69 -2.43 -3.91
CA LEU A 80 -11.23 -1.11 -4.36
C LEU A 80 -12.12 -0.54 -5.47
N ILE A 81 -12.53 -1.39 -6.42
CA ILE A 81 -13.38 -0.96 -7.55
C ILE A 81 -14.77 -0.50 -7.08
N PHE A 82 -15.35 -1.20 -6.11
CA PHE A 82 -16.68 -0.92 -5.59
C PHE A 82 -16.66 -0.10 -4.29
N ALA A 83 -15.57 0.62 -4.03
CA ALA A 83 -15.42 1.46 -2.85
C ALA A 83 -16.58 2.48 -2.67
N ALA A 84 -16.88 3.28 -3.71
CA ALA A 84 -17.94 4.29 -3.64
C ALA A 84 -19.32 3.72 -3.28
N PRO A 85 -19.87 2.70 -4.00
CA PRO A 85 -21.19 2.17 -3.65
C PRO A 85 -21.21 1.51 -2.27
N VAL A 86 -20.12 0.84 -1.85
CA VAL A 86 -20.02 0.29 -0.49
C VAL A 86 -20.06 1.40 0.56
N LEU A 87 -19.34 2.50 0.36
CA LEU A 87 -19.35 3.63 1.30
C LEU A 87 -20.71 4.31 1.39
N LYS A 88 -21.43 4.45 0.26
CA LYS A 88 -22.81 4.96 0.26
C LYS A 88 -23.75 4.04 1.04
N LEU A 89 -23.61 2.72 0.88
CA LEU A 89 -24.37 1.74 1.66
C LEU A 89 -24.07 1.82 3.16
N LEU A 90 -22.84 2.18 3.53
CA LEU A 90 -22.43 2.42 4.92
C LEU A 90 -22.88 3.80 5.46
N GLY A 91 -23.58 4.60 4.65
CA GLY A 91 -24.13 5.89 5.07
C GLY A 91 -23.17 7.08 4.98
N GLN A 92 -22.08 6.97 4.22
CA GLN A 92 -21.25 8.14 3.92
C GLN A 92 -21.98 9.14 3.01
N PRO A 93 -21.75 10.45 3.17
CA PRO A 93 -22.21 11.47 2.22
C PRO A 93 -21.79 11.12 0.78
N ASP A 94 -22.68 11.37 -0.18
CA ASP A 94 -22.49 10.96 -1.58
C ASP A 94 -21.22 11.55 -2.20
N ASP A 95 -20.92 12.82 -1.93
CA ASP A 95 -19.73 13.53 -2.40
C ASP A 95 -18.43 12.92 -1.85
N VAL A 96 -18.40 12.62 -0.54
CA VAL A 96 -17.26 11.97 0.12
C VAL A 96 -17.07 10.55 -0.41
N ALA A 97 -18.16 9.79 -0.58
CA ALA A 97 -18.12 8.42 -1.06
C ALA A 97 -17.62 8.33 -2.51
N GLU A 98 -18.09 9.21 -3.40
CA GLU A 98 -17.63 9.28 -4.79
C GLU A 98 -16.15 9.64 -4.87
N LEU A 99 -15.71 10.67 -4.14
CA LEU A 99 -14.31 11.07 -4.15
C LEU A 99 -13.40 9.97 -3.57
N SER A 100 -13.82 9.32 -2.47
CA SER A 100 -13.12 8.15 -1.91
C SER A 100 -13.00 7.02 -2.93
N GLY A 101 -14.04 6.80 -3.75
CA GLY A 101 -14.03 5.81 -4.83
C GLY A 101 -12.99 6.13 -5.91
N VAL A 102 -12.96 7.37 -6.39
CA VAL A 102 -11.97 7.83 -7.37
C VAL A 102 -10.55 7.63 -6.84
N VAL A 103 -10.30 8.01 -5.60
CA VAL A 103 -9.00 7.83 -4.94
C VAL A 103 -8.66 6.35 -4.77
N SER A 104 -9.65 5.51 -4.41
CA SER A 104 -9.44 4.07 -4.25
C SER A 104 -9.01 3.41 -5.57
N LEU A 105 -9.56 3.84 -6.71
CA LEU A 105 -9.13 3.37 -8.03
C LEU A 105 -7.67 3.77 -8.32
N CYS A 106 -7.26 4.98 -7.91
CA CYS A 106 -5.87 5.43 -8.05
C CYS A 106 -4.89 4.60 -7.21
N PHE A 107 -5.37 3.90 -6.18
CA PHE A 107 -4.56 3.01 -5.36
C PHE A 107 -4.41 1.58 -5.88
N ILE A 108 -5.07 1.20 -6.97
CA ILE A 108 -4.91 -0.13 -7.56
C ILE A 108 -3.44 -0.49 -7.84
N PRO A 109 -2.60 0.39 -8.43
CA PRO A 109 -1.19 0.08 -8.63
C PRO A 109 -0.42 -0.13 -7.31
N LEU A 110 -0.73 0.70 -6.29
CA LEU A 110 -0.14 0.59 -4.96
C LEU A 110 -0.51 -0.75 -4.29
N HIS A 111 -1.78 -1.14 -4.40
CA HIS A 111 -2.29 -2.42 -3.92
C HIS A 111 -1.50 -3.61 -4.49
N PHE A 112 -1.31 -3.68 -5.81
CA PHE A 112 -0.50 -4.73 -6.43
C PHE A 112 0.98 -4.65 -6.05
N SER A 113 1.51 -3.46 -5.77
CA SER A 113 2.89 -3.31 -5.33
C SER A 113 3.15 -4.00 -3.98
N PHE A 114 2.16 -4.05 -3.09
CA PHE A 114 2.27 -4.72 -1.78
C PHE A 114 2.54 -6.21 -1.91
N ALA A 115 2.00 -6.86 -2.95
CA ALA A 115 2.25 -8.27 -3.22
C ALA A 115 3.74 -8.58 -3.40
N PHE A 116 4.52 -7.62 -3.91
CA PHE A 116 5.95 -7.77 -4.10
C PHE A 116 6.75 -7.20 -2.94
N GLN A 117 6.38 -6.01 -2.47
CA GLN A 117 7.12 -5.25 -1.48
C GLN A 117 7.17 -5.95 -0.12
N PHE A 118 6.04 -6.45 0.41
CA PHE A 118 6.05 -7.04 1.75
C PHE A 118 6.86 -8.34 1.83
N PRO A 119 6.72 -9.29 0.88
CA PRO A 119 7.57 -10.48 0.89
C PRO A 119 9.05 -10.16 0.75
N LEU A 120 9.41 -9.21 -0.13
CA LEU A 120 10.80 -8.79 -0.30
C LEU A 120 11.37 -8.17 0.98
N GLN A 121 10.56 -7.37 1.69
CA GLN A 121 10.93 -6.80 2.96
C GLN A 121 11.21 -7.89 4.00
N ARG A 122 10.32 -8.89 4.15
CA ARG A 122 10.53 -10.01 5.08
C ARG A 122 11.72 -10.89 4.70
N PHE A 123 11.95 -11.10 3.40
CA PHE A 123 13.12 -11.79 2.88
C PHE A 123 14.42 -11.10 3.32
N LEU A 124 14.52 -9.79 3.17
CA LEU A 124 15.70 -9.02 3.60
C LEU A 124 15.82 -8.95 5.14
N GLN A 125 14.70 -8.79 5.85
CA GLN A 125 14.68 -8.73 7.32
C GLN A 125 15.18 -10.03 7.95
N SER A 126 14.74 -11.18 7.44
CA SER A 126 15.18 -12.49 7.94
C SER A 126 16.70 -12.73 7.80
N GLN A 127 17.36 -11.98 6.91
CA GLN A 127 18.81 -12.02 6.67
C GLN A 127 19.56 -10.92 7.42
N LEU A 128 18.89 -10.18 8.32
CA LEU A 128 19.44 -9.04 9.05
C LEU A 128 19.87 -7.87 8.14
N LYS A 129 19.34 -7.77 6.92
CA LYS A 129 19.66 -6.71 5.94
C LYS A 129 18.73 -5.50 6.08
N ASN A 130 18.43 -5.10 7.31
CA ASN A 130 17.50 -4.02 7.61
C ASN A 130 17.99 -2.64 7.15
N SER A 131 19.31 -2.45 7.04
CA SER A 131 19.91 -1.23 6.52
C SER A 131 19.51 -0.95 5.08
N ILE A 132 19.43 -1.99 4.23
CA ILE A 132 19.01 -1.85 2.83
C ILE A 132 17.57 -1.33 2.76
N ILE A 133 16.70 -1.91 3.58
CA ILE A 133 15.29 -1.53 3.66
C ILE A 133 15.15 -0.07 4.11
N ALA A 134 15.93 0.33 5.11
CA ALA A 134 15.92 1.71 5.62
C ALA A 134 16.32 2.72 4.53
N TRP A 135 17.41 2.47 3.81
CA TRP A 135 17.87 3.37 2.73
C TRP A 135 16.89 3.43 1.56
N VAL A 136 16.31 2.31 1.15
CA VAL A 136 15.29 2.28 0.09
C VAL A 136 14.03 3.04 0.52
N ASN A 137 13.55 2.84 1.75
CA ASN A 137 12.38 3.57 2.25
C ASN A 137 12.64 5.08 2.41
N LEU A 138 13.86 5.46 2.81
CA LEU A 138 14.25 6.88 2.87
C LEU A 138 14.26 7.51 1.47
N GLY A 139 14.88 6.83 0.50
CA GLY A 139 14.88 7.29 -0.90
C GLY A 139 13.45 7.42 -1.45
N ALA A 140 12.62 6.40 -1.25
CA ALA A 140 11.23 6.41 -1.65
C ALA A 140 10.45 7.56 -0.99
N LEU A 141 10.69 7.84 0.31
CA LEU A 141 10.07 8.95 1.02
C LEU A 141 10.41 10.30 0.40
N LEU A 142 11.69 10.54 0.10
CA LEU A 142 12.14 11.78 -0.52
C LEU A 142 11.51 11.97 -1.91
N VAL A 143 11.52 10.90 -2.72
CA VAL A 143 10.89 10.90 -4.04
C VAL A 143 9.40 11.19 -3.93
N HIS A 144 8.70 10.57 -2.97
CA HIS A 144 7.27 10.79 -2.73
C HIS A 144 6.97 12.25 -2.37
N VAL A 145 7.73 12.86 -1.46
CA VAL A 145 7.54 14.27 -1.08
C VAL A 145 7.72 15.20 -2.29
N ILE A 146 8.79 14.99 -3.07
CA ILE A 146 9.10 15.84 -4.24
C ILE A 146 8.02 15.68 -5.32
N LEU A 147 7.60 14.44 -5.61
CA LEU A 147 6.56 14.17 -6.60
C LEU A 147 5.21 14.71 -6.16
N SER A 148 4.79 14.50 -4.91
CA SER A 148 3.53 15.06 -4.39
C SER A 148 3.52 16.59 -4.49
N TRP A 149 4.62 17.27 -4.14
CA TRP A 149 4.72 18.72 -4.32
C TRP A 149 4.61 19.14 -5.78
N LEU A 150 5.33 18.46 -6.68
CA LEU A 150 5.32 18.76 -8.11
C LEU A 150 3.93 18.57 -8.71
N VAL A 151 3.32 17.41 -8.46
CA VAL A 151 2.08 17.01 -9.10
C VAL A 151 0.88 17.79 -8.56
N VAL A 152 0.80 17.97 -7.24
CA VAL A 152 -0.32 18.69 -6.61
C VAL A 152 -0.22 20.20 -6.85
N TYR A 153 0.94 20.82 -6.62
CA TYR A 153 1.04 22.29 -6.69
C TYR A 153 1.49 22.85 -8.04
N ARG A 154 2.43 22.20 -8.73
CA ARG A 154 2.96 22.72 -10.00
C ARG A 154 2.12 22.29 -11.18
N LEU A 155 1.74 21.01 -11.22
CA LEU A 155 0.92 20.45 -12.30
C LEU A 155 -0.59 20.59 -12.05
N ARG A 156 -1.00 20.95 -10.82
CA ARG A 156 -2.40 21.21 -10.43
C ARG A 156 -3.33 20.04 -10.75
N LEU A 157 -2.85 18.81 -10.55
CA LEU A 157 -3.62 17.58 -10.81
C LEU A 157 -4.61 17.23 -9.68
N GLY A 158 -4.68 18.05 -8.63
CA GLY A 158 -5.64 17.89 -7.53
C GLY A 158 -5.38 16.61 -6.73
N VAL A 159 -6.45 16.00 -6.20
CA VAL A 159 -6.40 14.80 -5.35
C VAL A 159 -5.89 13.54 -6.06
N VAL A 160 -6.04 13.47 -7.39
CA VAL A 160 -5.61 12.31 -8.19
C VAL A 160 -4.10 12.28 -8.38
N GLY A 161 -3.44 13.44 -8.23
CA GLY A 161 -2.02 13.64 -8.48
C GLY A 161 -1.12 13.28 -7.31
#